data_AF-A0A2T4WI94-F1
#
_entry.id   AF-A0A2T4WI94-F1
#
_cell.length_a   1.000
_cell.length_b   1.000
_cell.length_c   1.000
_cell.angle_alpha   90.00
_cell.angle_beta   90.00
_cell.angle_gamma   90.00
#
_symmetry.space_group_name_H-M   'P 1'
#
loop_
_entity.id
_entity.type
_entity.pdbx_description
1 polymer ?
#
loop_
_entity_poly.entity_id
_entity_poly.type
_entity_poly.pdbx_seq_one_letter_code
_entity_poly.pdbx_strand_id
1 'polypeptide(L)'
;LAANLQYLQSRGLSSLTVDALLEAIGRKEAIDLRLLMQLCTAEDLLLHDLLEKDLSFNPQDIKLLVMDCDGVLTRGEMIVNQDGSSSKVFNVKDGMGIKLAQEAGMHTAIISAGTSTGIVESRAQHLGISHCYVGKRPKLAVLEEWLAELNLSLAQVAYIGDDVNDLPILEKAGLAFCPNNAVSAVKKHPKVRILKSLGGEGCLREMVEEYLLG
;
A
#
# COMPACT_ATOMS: atom_id res chain seq x y z
N LEU A 1 -1.66 -11.24 13.87
CA LEU A 1 -1.07 -12.03 14.98
C LEU A 1 -0.38 -13.34 14.56
N ALA A 2 -1.07 -14.41 14.12
CA ALA A 2 -0.42 -15.72 13.87
C ALA A 2 0.75 -15.66 12.87
N ALA A 3 0.59 -14.93 11.76
CA ALA A 3 1.65 -14.70 10.78
C ALA A 3 2.86 -13.96 11.39
N ASN A 4 2.61 -12.94 12.23
CA ASN A 4 3.68 -12.22 12.93
C ASN A 4 4.44 -13.12 13.90
N LEU A 5 3.73 -14.00 14.63
CA LEU A 5 4.37 -14.96 15.53
C LEU A 5 5.25 -15.95 14.76
N GLN A 6 4.78 -16.47 13.62
CA GLN A 6 5.58 -17.33 12.75
C GLN A 6 6.81 -16.61 12.17
N TYR A 7 6.64 -15.35 11.79
CA TYR A 7 7.76 -14.52 11.33
C TYR A 7 8.81 -14.32 12.45
N LEU A 8 8.39 -13.94 13.66
CA LEU A 8 9.28 -13.80 14.80
C LEU A 8 10.02 -15.13 15.09
N GLN A 9 9.30 -16.26 15.07
CA GLN A 9 9.88 -17.60 15.20
C GLN A 9 10.99 -17.84 14.15
N SER A 10 10.74 -17.49 12.89
CA SER A 10 11.71 -17.64 11.78
C SER A 10 12.97 -16.76 11.94
N ARG A 11 12.87 -15.67 12.71
CA ARG A 11 13.99 -14.76 13.04
C ARG A 11 14.84 -15.24 14.21
N GLY A 12 14.56 -16.44 14.74
CA GLY A 12 15.31 -17.04 15.85
C GLY A 12 14.67 -16.84 17.23
N LEU A 13 13.44 -16.32 17.30
CA LEU A 13 12.69 -16.13 18.53
C LEU A 13 11.84 -17.35 18.89
N SER A 14 12.39 -18.55 18.74
CA SER A 14 11.78 -19.77 19.28
C SER A 14 11.87 -19.78 20.82
N SER A 15 11.21 -18.81 21.44
CA SER A 15 10.98 -18.75 22.88
C SER A 15 9.70 -19.51 23.19
N LEU A 16 9.63 -20.10 24.39
CA LEU A 16 8.43 -20.75 24.95
C LEU A 16 7.16 -19.91 24.75
N THR A 17 7.29 -18.58 24.75
CA THR A 17 6.18 -17.63 24.59
C THR A 17 5.59 -17.65 23.18
N VAL A 18 6.41 -17.69 22.12
CA VAL A 18 5.91 -17.70 20.73
C VAL A 18 5.22 -19.02 20.43
N ASP A 19 5.81 -20.14 20.87
CA ASP A 19 5.25 -21.48 20.67
C ASP A 19 3.92 -21.63 21.42
N ALA A 20 3.83 -21.18 22.68
CA ALA A 20 2.59 -21.22 23.46
C ALA A 20 1.48 -20.38 22.84
N LEU A 21 1.81 -19.20 22.30
CA LEU A 21 0.84 -18.34 21.61
C LEU A 21 0.36 -18.98 20.30
N LEU A 22 1.25 -19.60 19.51
CA LEU A 22 0.88 -20.31 18.30
C LEU A 22 0.00 -21.54 18.59
N GLU A 23 0.31 -22.29 19.65
CA GLU A 23 -0.49 -23.42 20.10
C GLU A 23 -1.90 -22.99 20.54
N ALA A 24 -2.01 -21.93 21.34
CA ALA A 24 -3.29 -21.36 21.75
C ALA A 24 -4.15 -20.91 20.55
N ILE A 25 -3.53 -20.23 19.57
CA ILE A 25 -4.20 -19.84 18.32
C ILE A 25 -4.68 -21.08 17.55
N GLY A 26 -3.82 -22.08 17.39
CA GLY A 26 -4.14 -23.32 16.69
C GLY A 26 -5.32 -24.09 17.33
N ARG A 27 -5.41 -24.03 18.66
CA ARG A 27 -6.51 -24.62 19.46
C ARG A 27 -7.75 -23.72 19.58
N LYS A 28 -7.70 -22.49 19.06
CA LYS A 28 -8.74 -21.46 19.23
C LYS A 28 -9.05 -21.14 20.70
N GLU A 29 -8.02 -21.15 21.54
CA GLU A 29 -8.10 -20.80 22.96
C GLU A 29 -7.96 -19.28 23.17
N ALA A 30 -8.38 -18.79 24.33
CA ALA A 30 -8.17 -17.40 24.71
C ALA A 30 -6.67 -17.12 24.87
N ILE A 31 -6.20 -16.00 24.32
CA ILE A 31 -4.79 -15.59 24.39
C ILE A 31 -4.57 -14.74 25.64
N ASP A 32 -3.62 -15.13 26.50
CA ASP A 32 -3.27 -14.35 27.70
C ASP A 32 -2.52 -13.06 27.30
N LEU A 33 -3.10 -11.91 27.67
CA LEU A 33 -2.51 -10.60 27.44
C LEU A 33 -1.12 -10.46 28.08
N ARG A 34 -0.85 -11.16 29.20
CA ARG A 34 0.48 -11.16 29.83
C ARG A 34 1.55 -11.78 28.94
N LEU A 35 1.23 -12.87 28.25
CA LEU A 35 2.15 -13.53 27.31
C LEU A 35 2.43 -12.62 26.10
N LEU A 36 1.40 -11.98 25.56
CA LEU A 36 1.56 -10.99 24.48
C LEU A 36 2.45 -9.82 24.92
N MET A 37 2.22 -9.26 26.11
CA MET A 37 3.02 -8.15 26.64
C MET A 37 4.48 -8.56 26.93
N GLN A 38 4.71 -9.79 27.38
CA GLN A 38 6.06 -10.34 27.57
C GLN A 38 6.80 -10.46 26.23
N LEU A 39 6.14 -10.97 25.19
CA LEU A 39 6.71 -11.02 23.84
C LEU A 39 7.04 -9.61 23.33
N CYS A 40 6.07 -8.69 23.42
CA CYS A 40 6.27 -7.30 23.01
C CYS A 40 7.46 -6.63 23.71
N THR A 41 7.62 -6.86 25.01
CA THR A 41 8.75 -6.31 25.78
C THR A 41 10.08 -6.95 25.39
N ALA A 42 10.10 -8.26 25.12
CA ALA A 42 11.30 -8.98 24.71
C ALA A 42 11.82 -8.50 23.34
N GLU A 43 10.90 -8.14 22.44
CA GLU A 43 11.21 -7.73 21.06
C GLU A 43 11.27 -6.22 20.84
N ASP A 44 11.10 -5.41 21.90
CA ASP A 44 10.94 -3.95 21.78
C ASP A 44 9.83 -3.57 20.78
N LEU A 45 8.73 -4.32 20.80
CA LEU A 45 7.57 -4.16 19.93
C LEU A 45 6.40 -3.53 20.69
N LEU A 46 5.69 -2.61 20.05
CA LEU A 46 4.38 -2.18 20.53
C LEU A 46 3.35 -3.29 20.32
N LEU A 47 2.44 -3.48 21.29
CA LEU A 47 1.37 -4.47 21.17
C LEU A 47 0.47 -4.21 19.94
N HIS A 48 0.20 -2.94 19.65
CA HIS A 48 -0.53 -2.54 18.46
C HIS A 48 0.15 -3.06 17.18
N ASP A 49 1.47 -2.93 17.08
CA ASP A 49 2.24 -3.36 15.92
C ASP A 49 2.22 -4.89 15.76
N LEU A 50 2.36 -5.63 16.86
CA LEU A 50 2.26 -7.10 16.84
C LEU A 50 0.88 -7.59 16.37
N LEU A 51 -0.19 -6.85 16.66
CA LEU A 51 -1.55 -7.24 16.32
C LEU A 51 -1.94 -6.82 14.90
N GLU A 52 -1.55 -5.62 14.50
CA GLU A 52 -2.10 -4.92 13.32
C GLU A 52 -1.12 -4.81 12.14
N LYS A 53 0.20 -4.80 12.36
CA LYS A 53 1.20 -4.70 11.27
C LYS A 53 1.61 -6.09 10.80
N ASP A 54 1.92 -6.25 9.51
CA ASP A 54 2.72 -7.39 9.04
C ASP A 54 4.19 -7.11 9.35
N LEU A 55 4.73 -7.80 10.36
CA LEU A 55 6.12 -7.62 10.80
C LEU A 55 7.12 -8.29 9.85
N SER A 56 6.66 -9.17 8.96
CA SER A 56 7.52 -9.90 8.03
C SER A 56 8.13 -9.02 6.93
N PHE A 57 7.69 -7.78 6.85
CA PHE A 57 8.09 -6.85 5.83
C PHE A 57 8.60 -5.55 6.45
N ASN A 58 9.76 -5.08 5.97
CA ASN A 58 10.32 -3.79 6.35
C ASN A 58 9.95 -2.73 5.29
N PRO A 59 9.21 -1.66 5.63
CA PRO A 59 8.91 -0.58 4.69
C PRO A 59 10.14 0.00 3.97
N GLN A 60 11.33 -0.07 4.59
CA GLN A 60 12.60 0.37 3.99
C GLN A 60 13.04 -0.46 2.78
N ASP A 61 12.48 -1.67 2.59
CA ASP A 61 12.73 -2.52 1.43
C ASP A 61 11.96 -2.04 0.19
N ILE A 62 10.96 -1.17 0.36
CA ILE A 62 10.21 -0.57 -0.76
C ILE A 62 11.11 0.41 -1.50
N LYS A 63 11.18 0.24 -2.81
CA LYS A 63 11.93 1.10 -3.74
C LYS A 63 11.04 1.79 -4.75
N LEU A 64 9.80 1.33 -4.92
CA LEU A 64 8.84 1.89 -5.87
C LEU A 64 7.46 2.02 -5.22
N LEU A 65 6.93 3.24 -5.19
CA LEU A 65 5.55 3.56 -4.84
C LEU A 65 4.73 3.75 -6.12
N VAL A 66 3.73 2.88 -6.32
CA VAL A 66 2.86 2.89 -7.49
C VAL A 66 1.43 3.21 -7.06
N MET A 67 0.81 4.14 -7.78
CA MET A 67 -0.49 4.69 -7.44
C MET A 67 -1.46 4.49 -8.60
N ASP A 68 -2.67 3.98 -8.34
CA ASP A 68 -3.79 4.31 -9.23
C ASP A 68 -4.11 5.82 -9.14
N CYS A 69 -4.84 6.35 -10.13
CA CYS A 69 -5.28 7.74 -10.13
C CYS A 69 -6.72 7.92 -9.61
N ASP A 70 -7.70 7.24 -10.21
CA ASP A 70 -9.10 7.58 -10.03
C ASP A 70 -9.75 6.76 -8.94
N GLY A 71 -10.08 7.39 -7.81
CA GLY A 71 -10.49 6.68 -6.60
C GLY A 71 -9.35 6.54 -5.58
N VAL A 72 -8.12 6.89 -5.99
CA VAL A 72 -6.94 6.99 -5.11
C VAL A 72 -6.41 8.43 -5.00
N LEU A 73 -5.82 8.97 -6.07
CA LEU A 73 -5.30 10.36 -6.09
C LEU A 73 -6.44 11.39 -6.27
N THR A 74 -7.57 10.94 -6.79
CA THR A 74 -8.82 11.68 -6.92
C THR A 74 -9.94 10.97 -6.17
N ARG A 75 -11.08 11.63 -6.00
CA ARG A 75 -12.30 11.03 -5.42
C ARG A 75 -12.99 10.02 -6.35
N GLY A 76 -12.45 9.77 -7.54
CA GLY A 76 -13.08 8.93 -8.58
C GLY A 76 -14.09 9.68 -9.47
N GLU A 77 -14.36 10.95 -9.16
CA GLU A 77 -15.25 11.81 -9.95
C GLU A 77 -14.53 12.38 -11.18
N MET A 78 -15.27 12.54 -12.28
CA MET A 78 -14.80 13.24 -13.48
C MET A 78 -15.74 14.40 -13.79
N ILE A 79 -15.20 15.62 -13.80
CA ILE A 79 -15.94 16.80 -14.26
C ILE A 79 -15.89 16.78 -15.77
N VAL A 80 -17.05 16.73 -16.43
CA VAL A 80 -17.16 16.75 -17.90
C VAL A 80 -17.90 18.02 -18.32
N ASN A 81 -17.28 18.81 -19.18
CA ASN A 81 -17.84 20.06 -19.70
C ASN A 81 -18.65 19.82 -20.98
N GLN A 82 -19.46 20.81 -21.37
CA GLN A 82 -20.30 20.73 -22.58
C GLN A 82 -19.48 20.56 -23.88
N ASP A 83 -18.23 21.05 -23.89
CA ASP A 83 -17.31 20.93 -25.02
C ASP A 83 -16.59 19.57 -25.07
N GLY A 84 -16.89 18.67 -24.13
CA GLY A 84 -16.26 17.34 -24.01
C GLY A 84 -14.91 17.36 -23.29
N SER A 85 -14.41 18.52 -22.86
CA SER A 85 -13.23 18.57 -22.00
C SER A 85 -13.54 18.03 -20.61
N SER A 86 -12.51 17.59 -19.89
CA SER A 86 -12.65 17.04 -18.54
C SER A 86 -11.65 17.63 -17.57
N SER A 87 -12.01 17.66 -16.29
CA SER A 87 -11.13 18.07 -15.19
C SER A 87 -11.10 17.01 -14.09
N LYS A 88 -9.96 16.90 -13.40
CA LYS A 88 -9.75 16.07 -12.21
C LYS A 88 -9.30 16.95 -11.04
N VAL A 89 -9.75 16.60 -9.84
CA VAL A 89 -9.36 17.28 -8.60
C VAL A 89 -8.40 16.38 -7.83
N PHE A 90 -7.22 16.92 -7.50
CA PHE A 90 -6.17 16.23 -6.74
C PHE A 90 -5.99 16.88 -5.38
N ASN A 91 -5.60 16.07 -4.39
CA ASN A 91 -5.30 16.56 -3.06
C ASN A 91 -3.86 17.12 -2.97
N VAL A 92 -3.69 18.27 -2.33
CA VAL A 92 -2.35 18.87 -2.11
C VAL A 92 -1.56 18.09 -1.06
N LYS A 93 -2.21 17.52 -0.04
CA LYS A 93 -1.56 16.72 1.00
C LYS A 93 -0.97 15.43 0.43
N ASP A 94 -1.70 14.78 -0.48
CA ASP A 94 -1.19 13.61 -1.22
C ASP A 94 0.02 13.98 -2.08
N GLY A 95 0.03 15.19 -2.68
CA GLY A 95 1.21 15.73 -3.34
C GLY A 95 2.44 15.83 -2.42
N MET A 96 2.26 16.20 -1.15
CA MET A 96 3.33 16.17 -0.15
C MET A 96 3.73 14.73 0.21
N GLY A 97 2.79 13.79 0.33
CA GLY A 97 3.10 12.37 0.52
C GLY A 97 4.03 11.82 -0.57
N ILE A 98 3.74 12.16 -1.84
CA ILE A 98 4.60 11.78 -2.98
C ILE A 98 6.01 12.35 -2.83
N LYS A 99 6.12 13.61 -2.40
CA LYS A 99 7.41 14.27 -2.20
C LYS A 99 8.22 13.62 -1.08
N LEU A 100 7.59 13.31 0.05
CA LEU A 100 8.23 12.60 1.16
C LEU A 100 8.72 11.22 0.74
N ALA A 101 7.94 10.48 -0.06
CA ALA A 101 8.37 9.19 -0.59
C ALA A 101 9.60 9.32 -1.51
N GLN A 102 9.63 10.34 -2.37
CA GLN A 102 10.79 10.65 -3.22
C GLN A 102 12.03 11.04 -2.40
N GLU A 103 11.86 11.85 -1.35
CA GLU A 103 12.94 12.24 -0.43
C GLU A 103 13.52 11.05 0.34
N ALA A 104 12.69 10.05 0.62
CA ALA A 104 13.13 8.76 1.17
C ALA A 104 13.79 7.84 0.13
N GLY A 105 13.98 8.30 -1.12
CA GLY A 105 14.69 7.58 -2.16
C GLY A 105 13.85 6.58 -2.96
N MET A 106 12.52 6.61 -2.83
CA MET A 106 11.65 5.77 -3.64
C MET A 106 11.41 6.38 -5.02
N HIS A 107 11.37 5.53 -6.05
CA HIS A 107 10.73 5.88 -7.31
C HIS A 107 9.22 6.02 -7.07
N THR A 108 8.58 6.94 -7.80
CA THR A 108 7.13 7.11 -7.75
C THR A 108 6.54 6.94 -9.14
N ALA A 109 5.38 6.28 -9.21
CA ALA A 109 4.72 5.95 -10.46
C ALA A 109 3.19 6.04 -10.40
N ILE A 110 2.56 6.39 -11.52
CA ILE A 110 1.09 6.34 -11.69
C ILE A 110 0.72 5.35 -12.79
N ILE A 111 -0.22 4.44 -12.52
CA ILE A 111 -0.84 3.58 -13.54
C ILE A 111 -2.36 3.76 -13.50
N SER A 112 -2.91 4.46 -14.50
CA SER A 112 -4.35 4.70 -14.63
C SER A 112 -4.93 4.00 -15.85
N ALA A 113 -6.12 3.42 -15.69
CA ALA A 113 -6.93 2.88 -16.78
C ALA A 113 -7.78 3.94 -17.51
N GLY A 114 -7.64 5.22 -17.12
CA GLY A 114 -8.44 6.32 -17.64
C GLY A 114 -8.16 6.64 -19.12
N THR A 115 -9.09 7.37 -19.74
CA THR A 115 -8.97 7.85 -21.13
C THR A 115 -8.66 9.35 -21.22
N SER A 116 -8.62 10.06 -20.08
CA SER A 116 -8.32 11.50 -19.98
C SER A 116 -6.81 11.74 -20.01
N THR A 117 -6.22 11.50 -21.18
CA THR A 117 -4.80 11.74 -21.44
C THR A 117 -4.46 13.22 -21.30
N GLY A 118 -3.32 13.52 -20.71
CA GLY A 118 -2.77 14.85 -20.50
C GLY A 118 -2.92 15.39 -19.08
N ILE A 119 -4.04 15.11 -18.40
CA ILE A 119 -4.29 15.64 -17.04
C ILE A 119 -3.41 14.92 -16.01
N VAL A 120 -3.39 13.59 -16.06
CA VAL A 120 -2.64 12.75 -15.12
C VAL A 120 -1.14 12.91 -15.36
N GLU A 121 -0.73 12.95 -16.63
CA GLU A 121 0.66 13.15 -17.06
C GLU A 121 1.17 14.54 -16.66
N SER A 122 0.35 15.59 -16.82
CA SER A 122 0.69 16.95 -16.36
C SER A 122 0.87 16.98 -14.84
N ARG A 123 -0.02 16.32 -14.09
CA ARG A 123 0.11 16.21 -12.63
C ARG A 123 1.35 15.43 -12.23
N ALA A 124 1.65 14.31 -12.91
CA ALA A 124 2.84 13.52 -12.70
C ALA A 124 4.11 14.35 -12.93
N GLN A 125 4.17 15.10 -14.04
CA GLN A 125 5.28 15.99 -14.35
C GLN A 125 5.46 17.07 -13.28
N HIS A 126 4.39 17.73 -12.85
CA HIS A 126 4.45 18.75 -11.81
C HIS A 126 4.99 18.18 -10.48
N LEU A 127 4.65 16.94 -10.14
CA LEU A 127 5.16 16.28 -8.94
C LEU A 127 6.51 15.56 -9.15
N GLY A 128 7.09 15.59 -10.35
CA GLY A 128 8.34 14.89 -10.65
C GLY A 128 8.24 13.37 -10.53
N ILE A 129 7.06 12.79 -10.81
CA ILE A 129 6.83 11.35 -10.84
C ILE A 129 7.55 10.77 -12.07
N SER A 130 8.37 9.73 -11.86
CA SER A 130 9.28 9.23 -12.90
C SER A 130 8.60 8.31 -13.92
N HIS A 131 7.53 7.61 -13.55
CA HIS A 131 6.77 6.76 -14.46
C HIS A 131 5.27 7.10 -14.42
N CYS A 132 4.67 7.33 -15.59
CA CYS A 132 3.24 7.59 -15.69
C CYS A 132 2.69 6.85 -16.91
N TYR A 133 1.67 6.04 -16.68
CA TYR A 133 0.92 5.37 -17.74
C TYR A 133 -0.57 5.66 -17.60
N VAL A 134 -1.18 6.07 -18.70
CA VAL A 134 -2.62 6.27 -18.85
C VAL A 134 -3.07 5.48 -20.08
N GLY A 135 -3.87 4.44 -19.87
CA GLY A 135 -4.36 3.63 -20.99
C GLY A 135 -4.93 2.28 -20.57
N LYS A 136 -5.32 1.48 -21.58
CA LYS A 136 -6.10 0.26 -21.36
C LYS A 136 -5.29 -1.03 -21.24
N ARG A 137 -3.95 -0.96 -21.23
CA ARG A 137 -3.13 -2.16 -21.03
C ARG A 137 -3.36 -2.71 -19.62
N PRO A 138 -3.23 -4.04 -19.41
CA PRO A 138 -3.27 -4.61 -18.07
C PRO A 138 -2.24 -3.93 -17.17
N LYS A 139 -2.68 -3.38 -16.03
CA LYS A 139 -1.80 -2.59 -15.14
C LYS A 139 -0.57 -3.36 -14.70
N LEU A 140 -0.72 -4.65 -14.40
CA LEU A 140 0.39 -5.50 -14.00
C LEU A 140 1.47 -5.61 -15.09
N ALA A 141 1.09 -5.73 -16.36
CA ALA A 141 2.06 -5.82 -17.45
C ALA A 141 2.86 -4.51 -17.61
N VAL A 142 2.22 -3.35 -17.41
CA VAL A 142 2.90 -2.04 -17.39
C VAL A 142 3.88 -1.97 -16.22
N LEU A 143 3.46 -2.43 -15.04
CA LEU A 143 4.33 -2.47 -13.87
C LEU A 143 5.54 -3.39 -14.08
N GLU A 144 5.33 -4.59 -14.63
CA GLU A 144 6.41 -5.56 -14.89
C GLU A 144 7.47 -5.02 -15.86
N GLU A 145 7.07 -4.22 -16.85
CA GLU A 145 8.00 -3.51 -17.75
C GLU A 145 8.88 -2.51 -16.97
N TRP A 146 8.27 -1.67 -16.13
CA TRP A 146 9.03 -0.72 -15.30
C TRP A 146 9.93 -1.40 -14.28
N LEU A 147 9.49 -2.52 -13.69
CA LEU A 147 10.31 -3.30 -12.78
C LEU A 147 11.55 -3.87 -13.46
N ALA A 148 11.42 -4.31 -14.72
CA ALA A 148 12.58 -4.75 -15.51
C ALA A 148 13.56 -3.59 -15.79
N GLU A 149 13.06 -2.40 -16.12
CA GLU A 149 13.88 -1.20 -16.35
C GLU A 149 14.61 -0.75 -15.08
N LEU A 150 13.94 -0.80 -13.93
CA LEU A 150 14.46 -0.37 -12.63
C LEU A 150 15.29 -1.46 -11.93
N ASN A 151 15.34 -2.69 -12.47
CA ASN A 151 15.92 -3.87 -11.84
C ASN A 151 15.35 -4.11 -10.41
N LEU A 152 14.03 -4.04 -10.30
CA LEU A 152 13.28 -4.24 -9.06
C LEU A 152 12.39 -5.48 -9.16
N SER A 153 12.04 -6.03 -8.00
CA SER A 153 11.04 -7.10 -7.88
C SER A 153 9.71 -6.57 -7.34
N LEU A 154 8.63 -7.31 -7.55
CA LEU A 154 7.31 -6.99 -6.98
C LEU A 154 7.33 -6.86 -5.45
N ALA A 155 8.23 -7.57 -4.76
CA ALA A 155 8.40 -7.46 -3.31
C ALA A 155 8.91 -6.08 -2.85
N GLN A 156 9.52 -5.29 -3.75
CA GLN A 156 10.01 -3.94 -3.47
C GLN A 156 9.00 -2.85 -3.87
N VAL A 157 7.76 -3.25 -4.17
CA VAL A 157 6.68 -2.35 -4.60
C VAL A 157 5.66 -2.16 -3.50
N ALA A 158 5.34 -0.90 -3.22
CA ALA A 158 4.13 -0.52 -2.51
C ALA A 158 3.10 -0.05 -3.55
N TYR A 159 1.92 -0.66 -3.54
CA TYR A 159 0.83 -0.33 -4.47
C TYR A 159 -0.41 0.14 -3.71
N ILE A 160 -1.06 1.19 -4.22
CA ILE A 160 -2.37 1.64 -3.75
C ILE A 160 -3.37 1.69 -4.92
N GLY A 161 -4.50 0.98 -4.75
CA GLY A 161 -5.59 0.87 -5.72
C GLY A 161 -6.95 0.76 -5.04
N ASP A 162 -8.03 0.96 -5.77
CA ASP A 162 -9.39 1.03 -5.22
C ASP A 162 -10.41 0.12 -5.92
N ASP A 163 -10.12 -0.41 -7.11
CA ASP A 163 -11.08 -1.19 -7.91
C ASP A 163 -10.51 -2.55 -8.41
N VAL A 164 -11.35 -3.36 -9.05
CA VAL A 164 -11.07 -4.74 -9.46
C VAL A 164 -9.91 -4.88 -10.44
N ASN A 165 -9.62 -3.85 -11.24
CA ASN A 165 -8.51 -3.83 -12.17
C ASN A 165 -7.14 -3.68 -11.48
N ASP A 166 -7.13 -3.36 -10.18
CA ASP A 166 -5.93 -3.26 -9.34
C ASP A 166 -5.55 -4.58 -8.66
N LEU A 167 -6.52 -5.50 -8.51
CA LEU A 167 -6.33 -6.79 -7.83
C LEU A 167 -5.09 -7.57 -8.31
N PRO A 168 -4.78 -7.67 -9.62
CA PRO A 168 -3.60 -8.39 -10.07
C PRO A 168 -2.27 -7.83 -9.55
N ILE A 169 -2.20 -6.51 -9.24
CA ILE A 169 -1.02 -5.91 -8.62
C ILE A 169 -1.11 -6.04 -7.10
N LEU A 170 -2.25 -5.72 -6.49
CA LEU A 170 -2.46 -5.82 -5.04
C LEU A 170 -2.18 -7.23 -4.49
N GLU A 171 -2.43 -8.27 -5.29
CA GLU A 171 -2.11 -9.67 -4.95
C GLU A 171 -0.61 -9.96 -4.87
N LYS A 172 0.20 -9.21 -5.61
CA LYS A 172 1.61 -9.53 -5.88
C LYS A 172 2.61 -8.53 -5.30
N ALA A 173 2.21 -7.28 -5.08
CA ALA A 173 3.04 -6.23 -4.51
C ALA A 173 3.54 -6.61 -3.10
N GLY A 174 4.73 -6.13 -2.74
CA GLY A 174 5.31 -6.31 -1.41
C GLY A 174 4.44 -5.70 -0.32
N LEU A 175 3.89 -4.50 -0.58
CA LEU A 175 2.84 -3.91 0.23
C LEU A 175 1.67 -3.47 -0.64
N ALA A 176 0.45 -3.78 -0.19
CA ALA A 176 -0.78 -3.47 -0.90
C ALA A 176 -1.73 -2.68 0.01
N PHE A 177 -2.24 -1.57 -0.50
CA PHE A 177 -3.12 -0.66 0.22
C PHE A 177 -4.36 -0.33 -0.61
N CYS A 178 -5.44 0.05 0.07
CA CYS A 178 -6.59 0.67 -0.57
C CYS A 178 -7.15 1.81 0.29
N PRO A 179 -7.74 2.84 -0.33
CA PRO A 179 -8.54 3.83 0.38
C PRO A 179 -9.77 3.19 1.05
N ASN A 180 -10.34 3.85 2.07
CA ASN A 180 -11.46 3.29 2.82
C ASN A 180 -12.73 3.11 1.96
N ASN A 181 -12.90 3.93 0.91
CA ASN A 181 -14.02 3.85 -0.05
C ASN A 181 -13.75 2.91 -1.24
N ALA A 182 -12.66 2.13 -1.24
CA ALA A 182 -12.39 1.13 -2.26
C ALA A 182 -13.51 0.07 -2.33
N VAL A 183 -13.65 -0.58 -3.49
CA VAL A 183 -14.70 -1.59 -3.71
C VAL A 183 -14.53 -2.78 -2.77
N SER A 184 -15.65 -3.44 -2.46
CA SER A 184 -15.64 -4.56 -1.51
C SER A 184 -14.71 -5.70 -1.92
N ALA A 185 -14.49 -5.94 -3.21
CA ALA A 185 -13.59 -6.98 -3.70
C ALA A 185 -12.13 -6.71 -3.28
N VAL A 186 -11.68 -5.45 -3.39
CA VAL A 186 -10.35 -5.01 -2.95
C VAL A 186 -10.22 -5.10 -1.44
N LYS A 187 -11.19 -4.56 -0.68
CA LYS A 187 -11.16 -4.55 0.79
C LYS A 187 -11.18 -5.96 1.41
N LYS A 188 -11.72 -6.95 0.71
CA LYS A 188 -11.77 -8.36 1.18
C LYS A 188 -10.48 -9.13 0.92
N HIS A 189 -9.56 -8.58 0.14
CA HIS A 189 -8.33 -9.27 -0.21
C HIS A 189 -7.37 -9.27 1.00
N PRO A 190 -6.87 -10.43 1.47
CA PRO A 190 -6.16 -10.54 2.75
C PRO A 190 -4.81 -9.82 2.81
N LYS A 191 -4.20 -9.52 1.66
CA LYS A 191 -2.95 -8.72 1.59
C LYS A 191 -3.19 -7.21 1.63
N VAL A 192 -4.42 -6.75 1.40
CA VAL A 192 -4.71 -5.33 1.25
C VAL A 192 -4.95 -4.71 2.61
N ARG A 193 -4.15 -3.70 2.94
CA ARG A 193 -4.34 -2.86 4.11
C ARG A 193 -5.31 -1.73 3.76
N ILE A 194 -6.37 -1.61 4.56
CA ILE A 194 -7.40 -0.58 4.35
C ILE A 194 -6.98 0.66 5.14
N LEU A 195 -6.80 1.78 4.43
CA LEU A 195 -6.50 3.07 5.04
C LEU A 195 -7.76 3.66 5.69
N LYS A 196 -7.59 4.59 6.63
CA LYS A 196 -8.69 5.32 7.28
C LYS A 196 -9.29 6.34 6.32
N SER A 197 -8.43 7.03 5.57
CA SER A 197 -8.77 8.11 4.65
C SER A 197 -9.37 7.61 3.33
N LEU A 198 -10.13 8.50 2.67
CA LEU A 198 -10.78 8.24 1.39
C LEU A 198 -9.86 8.62 0.22
N GLY A 199 -10.18 8.09 -0.96
CA GLY A 199 -9.58 8.47 -2.24
C GLY A 199 -9.70 9.98 -2.49
N GLY A 200 -8.60 10.63 -2.87
CA GLY A 200 -8.53 12.08 -3.08
C GLY A 200 -8.64 12.91 -1.80
N GLU A 201 -8.65 12.28 -0.62
CA GLU A 201 -8.80 12.96 0.67
C GLU A 201 -7.62 12.76 1.62
N GLY A 202 -6.43 12.44 1.09
CA GLY A 202 -5.23 12.26 1.92
C GLY A 202 -4.84 10.80 2.16
N CYS A 203 -5.45 9.83 1.47
CA CYS A 203 -5.11 8.41 1.64
C CYS A 203 -3.65 8.11 1.29
N LEU A 204 -3.09 8.76 0.27
CA LEU A 204 -1.69 8.56 -0.06
C LEU A 204 -0.77 9.20 0.99
N ARG A 205 -1.16 10.38 1.52
CA ARG A 205 -0.44 11.00 2.63
C ARG A 205 -0.41 10.11 3.86
N GLU A 206 -1.56 9.55 4.25
CA GLU A 206 -1.66 8.58 5.35
C GLU A 206 -0.77 7.35 5.10
N MET A 207 -0.87 6.76 3.91
CA MET A 207 -0.07 5.59 3.53
C MET A 207 1.43 5.86 3.70
N VAL A 208 1.93 6.98 3.17
CA VAL A 208 3.35 7.31 3.23
C VAL A 208 3.81 7.56 4.68
N GLU A 209 3.06 8.35 5.44
CA GLU A 209 3.46 8.77 6.78
C GLU A 209 3.32 7.65 7.83
N GLU A 210 2.21 6.91 7.81
CA GLU A 210 1.93 5.90 8.83
C GLU A 210 2.56 4.53 8.52
N TYR A 211 2.86 4.22 7.24
CA TYR A 211 3.26 2.86 6.85
C TYR A 211 4.56 2.76 6.08
N LEU A 212 4.94 3.78 5.29
CA LEU A 212 6.19 3.72 4.51
C LEU A 212 7.36 4.37 5.24
N LEU A 213 7.11 5.40 6.03
CA LEU A 213 8.13 6.17 6.75
C LEU A 213 8.00 6.10 8.28
N GLY A 214 6.90 5.56 8.79
CA GLY A 214 6.59 5.45 10.22
C GLY A 214 7.06 4.16 10.88
#